data_AF-A0A6B3FBX5-F1
#
_entry.id   AF-A0A6B3FBX5-F1
#
_cell.length_a   1.000
_cell.length_b   1.000
_cell.length_c   1.000
_cell.angle_alpha   90.00
_cell.angle_beta   90.00
_cell.angle_gamma   90.00
#
_symmetry.space_group_name_H-M   'P 1'
#
loop_
_entity.id
_entity.type
_entity.pdbx_description
1 polymer ?
#
loop_
_entity_poly.entity_id
_entity_poly.type
_entity_poly.pdbx_seq_one_letter_code
_entity_poly.pdbx_strand_id
1 'polypeptide(L)' 'LDDPRAATPIGLGCRICERRDCAQRARPPAGGLLAIDPDRRTAVPYQVRSDAQGPVRNTSV' A
#
# COMPACT_ATOMS: atom_id res chain seq x y z
N LEU A 1 -8.17 3.97 30.55
CA LEU A 1 -8.17 3.08 29.37
C LEU A 1 -8.48 3.91 28.11
N ASP A 2 -8.03 5.17 28.08
CA ASP A 2 -8.67 6.22 27.27
C ASP A 2 -7.69 6.91 26.32
N ASP A 3 -6.55 6.27 26.02
CA ASP A 3 -5.61 6.77 25.01
C ASP A 3 -6.13 6.40 23.61
N PRO A 4 -6.59 7.37 22.80
CA PRO A 4 -7.07 7.10 21.44
C PRO A 4 -5.98 6.54 20.51
N ARG A 5 -4.69 6.70 20.85
CA ARG A 5 -3.57 6.15 20.06
C ARG A 5 -3.37 4.65 20.28
N ALA A 6 -3.94 4.09 21.34
CA ALA A 6 -3.90 2.66 21.61
C ALA A 6 -4.84 1.85 20.69
N ALA A 7 -5.73 2.53 19.96
CA ALA A 7 -6.63 1.88 19.02
C ALA A 7 -5.87 1.30 17.83
N THR A 8 -6.04 0.00 17.57
CA THR A 8 -5.53 -0.62 16.36
C THR A 8 -6.30 -0.08 15.15
N PRO A 9 -5.62 0.54 14.17
CA PRO A 9 -6.31 1.01 12.97
C PRO A 9 -6.84 -0.20 12.18
N ILE A 10 -8.10 -0.18 11.78
CA ILE A 10 -8.75 -1.20 10.94
C ILE A 10 -9.50 -0.49 9.81
N GLY A 11 -9.45 -1.05 8.61
CA GLY A 11 -10.19 -0.54 7.45
C GLY A 11 -11.47 -1.32 7.17
N LEU A 12 -12.36 -0.74 6.37
CA LEU A 12 -13.68 -1.30 6.03
C LEU A 12 -13.59 -2.59 5.17
N GLY A 13 -12.47 -2.80 4.48
CA GLY A 13 -12.18 -4.04 3.76
C GLY A 13 -10.96 -3.90 2.85
N CYS A 14 -10.25 -5.00 2.58
CA CYS A 14 -8.96 -4.96 1.88
C CYS A 14 -9.01 -4.27 0.50
N ARG A 15 -10.09 -4.44 -0.28
CA ARG A 15 -10.20 -3.84 -1.63
C ARG A 15 -10.41 -2.32 -1.62
N ILE A 16 -10.94 -1.76 -0.53
CA ILE A 16 -11.29 -0.33 -0.41
C ILE A 16 -10.52 0.40 0.69
N CYS A 17 -9.69 -0.30 1.47
CA CYS A 17 -8.92 0.28 2.55
C CYS A 17 -7.77 1.16 2.02
N GLU A 18 -7.76 2.43 2.44
CA GLU A 18 -6.81 3.47 2.01
C GLU A 18 -5.43 3.39 2.71
N ARG A 19 -5.28 2.55 3.74
CA ARG A 19 -4.04 2.42 4.52
C ARG A 19 -2.89 1.90 3.66
N ARG A 20 -1.78 2.63 3.59
CA ARG A 20 -0.62 2.23 2.79
C ARG A 20 0.35 1.27 3.49
N ASP A 21 0.21 1.12 4.80
CA ASP A 21 1.14 0.40 5.69
C ASP A 21 0.52 -0.85 6.35
N CYS A 22 -0.44 -1.50 5.68
CA CYS A 22 -1.16 -2.64 6.24
C CYS A 22 -0.50 -3.98 5.87
N ALA A 23 0.31 -4.54 6.77
CA ALA A 23 0.94 -5.86 6.60
C ALA A 23 -0.07 -7.02 6.50
N GLN A 24 -1.28 -6.84 7.04
CA GLN A 24 -2.34 -7.86 7.05
C GLN A 24 -3.25 -7.81 5.81
N ARG A 25 -2.91 -7.00 4.78
CA ARG A 25 -3.74 -6.83 3.59
C ARG A 25 -3.79 -8.13 2.77
N ALA A 26 -4.99 -8.70 2.63
CA ALA A 26 -5.21 -9.99 1.96
C ALA A 26 -5.58 -9.89 0.47
N ARG A 27 -5.96 -8.71 -0.02
CA ARG A 27 -6.34 -8.47 -1.43
C ARG A 27 -5.78 -7.14 -1.93
N PRO A 28 -5.45 -7.01 -3.22
CA PRO A 28 -5.10 -5.72 -3.83
C PRO A 28 -6.23 -4.69 -3.69
N PRO A 29 -5.90 -3.40 -3.51
CA PRO A 29 -6.88 -2.31 -3.63
C PRO A 29 -7.49 -2.26 -5.04
N ALA A 30 -8.77 -1.89 -5.13
CA ALA A 30 -9.48 -1.82 -6.40
C ALA A 30 -9.09 -0.60 -7.26
N GLY A 31 -8.68 0.51 -6.63
CA GLY A 31 -8.44 1.79 -7.31
C GLY A 31 -7.00 2.29 -7.30
N GLY A 32 -6.03 1.48 -6.86
CA GLY A 32 -4.63 1.90 -6.72
C GLY A 32 -3.70 1.19 -7.69
N LEU A 33 -2.76 1.93 -8.29
CA LEU A 33 -1.68 1.33 -9.07
C LEU A 33 -0.68 0.65 -8.12
N LEU A 34 -0.35 -0.61 -8.38
CA LEU A 34 0.62 -1.34 -7.57
C LEU A 34 2.05 -0.91 -7.92
N ALA A 35 2.88 -0.75 -6.90
CA ALA A 35 4.32 -0.65 -7.01
C ALA A 35 4.90 -2.07 -7.03
N ILE A 36 5.33 -2.53 -8.21
CA ILE A 36 5.94 -3.84 -8.40
C ILE A 36 7.42 -3.65 -8.70
N ASP A 37 8.27 -4.23 -7.87
CA ASP A 37 9.72 -4.30 -8.02
C ASP A 37 10.14 -5.77 -7.83
N PRO A 38 10.55 -6.49 -8.89
CA PRO A 38 10.91 -7.90 -8.80
C PRO A 38 12.08 -8.22 -7.86
N ASP A 39 12.96 -7.24 -7.61
CA ASP A 39 14.17 -7.41 -6.82
C ASP A 39 13.96 -7.05 -5.34
N ARG A 40 12.75 -6.58 -4.99
CA ARG A 40 12.41 -6.19 -3.61
C ARG A 40 11.34 -7.08 -3.00
N ARG A 41 11.56 -7.42 -1.73
CA ARG A 41 10.56 -8.04 -0.86
C ARG A 41 10.14 -7.04 0.21
N THR A 42 8.84 -6.88 0.43
CA THR A 42 8.30 -5.88 1.36
C THR A 42 7.41 -6.54 2.40
N ALA A 43 7.40 -5.99 3.63
CA ALA A 43 6.50 -6.47 4.69
C ALA A 43 5.03 -6.13 4.42
N VAL A 44 4.78 -5.10 3.62
CA VAL A 44 3.44 -4.71 3.19
C VAL A 44 3.15 -5.31 1.82
N PRO A 45 2.13 -6.18 1.69
CA PRO A 45 1.71 -6.72 0.41
C PRO A 45 0.91 -5.69 -0.40
N TYR A 46 0.98 -5.78 -1.73
CA TYR A 46 0.26 -4.90 -2.67
C TYR A 46 0.50 -3.41 -2.41
N GLN A 47 1.77 -3.01 -2.30
CA GLN A 47 2.12 -1.60 -2.12
C GLN A 47 1.52 -0.76 -3.25
N VAL A 48 0.83 0.33 -2.89
CA VAL A 48 0.28 1.27 -3.85
C VAL A 48 1.29 2.36 -4.15
N ARG A 49 1.39 2.75 -5.41
CA ARG A 49 2.17 3.92 -5.83
C ARG A 49 1.63 5.16 -5.11
N SER A 50 2.56 5.95 -4.60
CA SER A 50 2.29 7.27 -4.04
C SER A 50 2.77 8.29 -5.07
N ASP A 51 2.01 8.50 -6.15
CA ASP A 51 2.39 9.48 -7.16
C ASP A 51 2.12 10.91 -6.69
N ALA A 52 2.99 11.33 -5.77
CA ALA A 52 3.72 12.58 -5.83
C ALA A 52 5.24 12.33 -6.01
N GLN A 53 5.67 11.23 -6.66
CA GLN A 53 7.10 10.99 -6.92
C GLN A 53 7.37 10.56 -8.37
N GLY A 54 7.56 11.57 -9.23
CA GLY A 54 8.46 11.56 -10.40
C GLY A 54 8.03 10.83 -11.68
N PRO A 55 8.45 11.32 -12.87
CA PRO A 55 8.13 10.68 -14.13
C PRO A 55 8.90 9.36 -14.28
N VAL A 56 8.17 8.32 -14.69
CA VAL A 56 8.72 7.00 -15.02
C VAL A 56 9.63 7.17 -16.24
N ARG A 57 10.96 7.08 -16.08
CA ARG A 57 11.87 6.95 -17.22
C ARG A 57 11.82 5.51 -17.71
N ASN A 58 11.28 5.31 -18.90
CA ASN A 58 11.44 4.09 -19.66
C ASN A 58 12.86 4.08 -20.27
N THR A 59 13.77 3.30 -19.71
CA THR A 59 15.01 2.99 -20.42
C THR A 59 14.65 2.06 -21.57
N SER A 60 14.60 2.63 -22.78
CA SER A 60 14.62 1.87 -24.03
C SER A 60 15.90 1.05 -24.10
N VAL A 61 15.76 -0.25 -24.38
CA VAL A 61 16.84 -1.07 -24.97
C VAL A 61 16.55 -1.16 -26.46
#